data_AF-A0A1V9F103-F1
#
_entry.id   AF-A0A1V9F103-F1
#
_cell.length_a   1.000
_cell.length_b   1.000
_cell.length_c   1.000
_cell.angle_alpha   90.00
_cell.angle_beta   90.00
_cell.angle_gamma   90.00
#
_symmetry.space_group_name_H-M   'P 1'
#
loop_
_entity.id
_entity.type
_entity.pdbx_description
1 polymer ?
#
loop_
_entity_poly.entity_id
_entity_poly.type
_entity_poly.pdbx_seq_one_letter_code
_entity_poly.pdbx_strand_id
1 'polypeptide(L)'
;MFYLSKYLVPENKFPNPYRLKMVDLNGYTEYSKIATLKVEERNSLSIYPNPVTEQLFVKGATGGSAFQVKTMSGQVLKQGTIKSTGSIDVSALSKGMYVLTVDGAHYKFIKK
;
A
#
# COMPACT_ATOMS: atom_id res chain seq x y z
N MET A 1 -6.59 33.87 -12.43
CA MET A 1 -5.51 33.20 -13.19
C MET A 1 -4.49 32.73 -12.16
N PHE A 2 -4.38 31.42 -11.92
CA PHE A 2 -3.60 30.86 -10.80
C PHE A 2 -2.24 30.36 -11.29
N TYR A 3 -1.15 30.77 -10.66
CA TYR A 3 0.20 30.26 -10.96
C TYR A 3 0.66 29.30 -9.86
N LEU A 4 1.12 28.11 -10.24
CA LEU A 4 1.86 27.20 -9.35
C LEU A 4 3.35 27.56 -9.41
N SER A 5 3.98 27.81 -8.26
CA SER A 5 5.44 27.73 -8.15
C SER A 5 5.83 26.53 -7.29
N LYS A 6 6.62 25.62 -7.87
CA LYS A 6 7.14 24.42 -7.21
C LYS A 6 8.49 24.76 -6.62
N TYR A 7 8.58 24.86 -5.29
CA TYR A 7 9.88 24.87 -4.61
C TYR A 7 10.40 23.43 -4.52
N LEU A 8 11.51 23.16 -5.19
CA LEU A 8 12.28 21.94 -5.01
C LEU A 8 13.24 22.17 -3.84
N VAL A 9 13.06 21.47 -2.73
CA VAL A 9 14.09 21.36 -1.69
C VAL A 9 15.06 20.28 -2.14
N PRO A 10 16.36 20.58 -2.34
CA PRO A 10 17.32 19.59 -2.77
C PRO A 10 17.82 18.83 -1.54
N GLU A 11 17.04 17.90 -0.98
CA GLU A 11 17.63 16.87 -0.10
C GLU A 11 16.69 15.69 0.20
N ASN A 12 17.27 14.50 0.09
CA ASN A 12 16.62 13.19 0.12
C ASN A 12 16.38 12.71 1.57
N LYS A 13 15.54 13.40 2.35
CA LYS A 13 15.13 12.97 3.71
C LYS A 13 13.62 12.79 3.80
N PHE A 14 13.19 11.56 4.05
CA PHE A 14 11.80 11.22 4.34
C PHE A 14 11.40 11.64 5.76
N PRO A 15 10.13 12.07 5.98
CA PRO A 15 9.11 12.35 4.97
C PRO A 15 9.22 13.78 4.40
N ASN A 16 9.01 13.92 3.09
CA ASN A 16 8.94 15.21 2.39
C ASN A 16 7.63 15.95 2.74
N PRO A 17 7.65 17.06 3.50
CA PRO A 17 6.42 17.80 3.79
C PRO A 17 6.04 18.66 2.58
N TYR A 18 5.04 18.25 1.82
CA TYR A 18 4.42 19.13 0.82
C TYR A 18 3.37 20.01 1.50
N ARG A 19 3.40 21.33 1.26
CA ARG A 19 2.32 22.25 1.62
C ARG A 19 1.84 23.00 0.39
N LEU A 20 0.53 23.11 0.24
CA LEU A 20 -0.08 24.00 -0.74
C LEU A 20 -0.18 25.39 -0.11
N LYS A 21 0.26 26.42 -0.83
CA LYS A 21 0.00 27.81 -0.45
C LYS A 21 -1.09 28.34 -1.37
N MET A 22 -2.29 28.53 -0.85
CA MET A 22 -3.33 29.30 -1.53
C MET A 22 -3.15 30.77 -1.11
N VAL A 23 -3.24 31.69 -2.07
CA VAL A 23 -3.18 33.13 -1.83
C VAL A 23 -4.42 33.73 -2.47
N ASP A 24 -5.33 34.25 -1.65
CA ASP A 24 -6.45 35.07 -2.12
C ASP A 24 -6.00 36.51 -2.39
N LEU A 25 -6.72 37.20 -3.28
CA LEU A 25 -6.42 38.55 -3.78
C LEU A 25 -6.52 39.68 -2.73
N ASN A 26 -6.82 39.36 -1.48
CA ASN A 26 -7.00 40.29 -0.36
C ASN A 26 -6.03 40.06 0.81
N GLY A 27 -4.98 39.24 0.64
CA GLY A 27 -3.84 39.17 1.59
C GLY A 27 -4.11 38.42 2.89
N TYR A 28 -5.31 37.87 3.09
CA TYR A 28 -5.61 36.97 4.20
C TYR A 28 -5.13 35.55 3.85
N THR A 29 -4.35 34.94 4.75
CA THR A 29 -3.82 33.58 4.58
C THR A 29 -4.54 32.66 5.57
N GLU A 30 -5.52 31.89 5.11
CA GLU A 30 -6.06 30.78 5.91
C GLU A 30 -5.29 29.50 5.58
N TYR A 31 -4.76 28.84 6.61
CA TYR A 31 -4.11 27.55 6.49
C TYR A 31 -5.14 26.43 6.61
N SER A 32 -5.11 25.44 5.71
CA SER A 32 -5.88 24.22 5.88
C SER A 32 -5.37 23.45 7.10
N LYS A 33 -6.27 22.98 7.98
CA LYS A 33 -5.91 22.12 9.10
C LYS A 33 -5.16 20.88 8.59
N ILE A 34 -3.96 20.67 9.09
CA ILE A 34 -3.22 19.43 8.87
C ILE A 34 -3.91 18.31 9.67
N ALA A 35 -4.50 17.36 8.98
CA ALA A 35 -5.01 16.14 9.59
C ALA A 35 -3.84 15.16 9.70
N THR A 36 -3.24 15.07 10.88
CA THR A 36 -2.23 14.05 11.18
C THR A 36 -2.93 12.69 11.27
N LEU A 37 -2.79 11.86 10.25
CA LEU A 37 -3.18 10.45 10.32
C LEU A 37 -2.20 9.74 11.26
N LYS A 38 -2.67 9.41 12.47
CA LYS A 38 -2.04 8.40 13.32
C LYS A 38 -2.13 7.06 12.58
N VAL A 39 -1.01 6.61 12.03
CA VAL A 39 -0.87 5.24 11.57
C VAL A 39 -0.70 4.40 12.83
N GLU A 40 -1.81 3.90 13.35
CA GLU A 40 -1.79 2.84 14.36
C GLU A 40 -1.10 1.63 13.71
N GLU A 41 0.06 1.22 14.24
CA GLU A 41 0.77 0.02 13.82
C GLU A 41 -0.09 -1.22 14.14
N ARG A 42 -1.06 -1.53 13.28
CA ARG A 42 -1.66 -2.86 13.24
C ARG A 42 -0.53 -3.83 12.90
N ASN A 43 -0.33 -4.82 13.77
CA ASN A 43 0.47 -6.05 13.59
C ASN A 43 1.23 -6.08 12.26
N SER A 44 2.57 -6.04 12.32
CA SER A 44 3.50 -5.96 11.18
C SER A 44 3.47 -7.21 10.27
N LEU A 45 2.32 -7.44 9.66
CA LEU A 45 2.09 -8.38 8.59
C LEU A 45 3.01 -7.99 7.43
N SER A 46 3.81 -8.95 6.97
CA SER A 46 4.72 -8.77 5.83
C SER A 46 4.67 -9.99 4.92
N ILE A 47 5.03 -9.79 3.64
CA ILE A 47 4.91 -10.83 2.61
C ILE A 47 6.25 -11.13 1.95
N TYR A 48 6.51 -12.39 1.65
CA TYR A 48 7.76 -12.84 1.03
C TYR A 48 7.60 -14.21 0.35
N PRO A 49 8.44 -14.58 -0.62
CA PRO A 49 9.35 -13.70 -1.33
C PRO A 49 8.58 -12.75 -2.25
N ASN A 50 9.15 -11.59 -2.53
CA ASN A 50 8.71 -10.73 -3.62
C ASN A 50 9.96 -10.33 -4.41
N PRO A 51 10.15 -10.78 -5.66
CA PRO A 51 9.20 -11.54 -6.51
C PRO A 51 8.99 -13.01 -6.12
N VAL A 52 7.81 -13.56 -6.42
CA VAL A 52 7.39 -14.94 -6.09
C VAL A 52 7.24 -15.82 -7.34
N THR A 53 7.47 -17.13 -7.19
CA THR A 53 7.28 -18.14 -8.26
C THR A 53 6.07 -19.03 -7.97
N GLU A 54 5.99 -19.66 -6.81
CA GLU A 54 4.95 -20.67 -6.52
C GLU A 54 4.22 -20.41 -5.22
N GLN A 55 4.94 -20.09 -4.15
CA GLN A 55 4.37 -19.91 -2.81
C GLN A 55 4.73 -18.54 -2.26
N LEU A 56 3.70 -17.80 -1.87
CA LEU A 56 3.82 -16.54 -1.15
C LEU A 56 3.52 -16.79 0.32
N PHE A 57 4.40 -16.31 1.20
CA PHE A 57 4.29 -16.42 2.65
C PHE A 57 3.88 -15.08 3.25
N VAL A 58 3.03 -15.13 4.26
CA VAL A 58 2.55 -13.98 5.03
C VAL A 58 3.05 -14.13 6.47
N LYS A 59 4.10 -13.39 6.83
CA LYS A 59 4.62 -13.36 8.20
C LYS A 59 3.65 -12.59 9.10
N GLY A 60 3.38 -13.13 10.28
CA GLY A 60 2.50 -12.47 11.26
C GLY A 60 1.00 -12.66 11.00
N ALA A 61 0.62 -13.44 9.98
CA ALA A 61 -0.77 -13.85 9.78
C ALA A 61 -1.15 -14.96 10.76
N THR A 62 -2.32 -14.83 11.36
CA THR A 62 -2.96 -15.91 12.10
C THR A 62 -3.51 -16.94 11.13
N GLY A 63 -3.32 -18.22 11.43
CA GLY A 63 -3.97 -19.29 10.68
C GLY A 63 -5.49 -19.09 10.70
N GLY A 64 -6.11 -19.20 9.53
CA GLY A 64 -7.55 -18.94 9.35
C GLY A 64 -7.90 -17.53 8.87
N SER A 65 -6.95 -16.56 8.86
CA SER A 65 -7.21 -15.22 8.30
C SER A 65 -7.65 -15.32 6.84
N ALA A 66 -8.71 -14.58 6.49
CA ALA A 66 -9.21 -14.54 5.11
C ALA A 66 -8.24 -13.75 4.22
N PHE A 67 -7.99 -14.27 3.01
CA PHE A 67 -7.18 -13.60 2.01
C PHE A 67 -7.88 -13.49 0.66
N GLN A 68 -7.49 -12.47 -0.11
CA GLN A 68 -7.87 -12.30 -1.51
C GLN A 68 -6.65 -11.86 -2.33
N VAL A 69 -6.44 -12.48 -3.48
CA VAL A 69 -5.48 -12.05 -4.50
C VAL A 69 -6.24 -11.43 -5.65
N LYS A 70 -5.91 -10.17 -5.97
CA LYS A 70 -6.56 -9.37 -7.00
C LYS A 70 -5.55 -8.93 -8.06
N THR A 71 -6.04 -8.75 -9.29
CA THR A 71 -5.32 -8.01 -10.33
C THR A 71 -5.24 -6.53 -9.96
N MET A 72 -4.41 -5.77 -10.70
CA MET A 72 -4.38 -4.30 -10.58
C MET A 72 -5.70 -3.62 -10.98
N SER A 73 -6.56 -4.30 -11.76
CA SER A 73 -7.91 -3.84 -12.10
C SER A 73 -8.97 -4.20 -11.04
N GLY A 74 -8.58 -4.87 -9.95
CA GLY A 74 -9.47 -5.26 -8.86
C GLY A 74 -10.19 -6.59 -9.04
N GLN A 75 -9.96 -7.31 -10.14
CA GLN A 75 -10.52 -8.64 -10.36
C GLN A 75 -9.94 -9.63 -9.36
N VAL A 76 -10.81 -10.35 -8.63
CA VAL A 76 -10.40 -11.40 -7.69
C VAL A 76 -10.02 -12.66 -8.48
N LEU A 77 -8.78 -13.12 -8.33
CA LEU A 77 -8.28 -14.34 -8.98
C LEU A 77 -8.18 -15.52 -8.01
N LYS A 78 -7.95 -15.26 -6.73
CA LYS A 78 -7.88 -16.28 -5.69
C LYS A 78 -8.40 -15.72 -4.38
N GLN A 79 -9.12 -16.53 -3.60
CA GLN A 79 -9.53 -16.20 -2.25
C GLN A 79 -9.61 -17.45 -1.39
N GLY A 80 -9.52 -17.29 -0.08
CA GLY A 80 -9.60 -18.40 0.86
C GLY A 80 -9.12 -17.99 2.25
N THR A 81 -8.70 -18.96 3.05
CA THR A 81 -8.10 -18.73 4.37
C THR A 81 -6.63 -19.11 4.35
N ILE A 82 -5.82 -18.35 5.08
CA ILE A 82 -4.39 -18.59 5.20
C ILE A 82 -4.18 -19.85 6.05
N LYS A 83 -3.39 -20.80 5.52
CA LYS A 83 -3.01 -22.01 6.26
C LYS A 83 -2.18 -21.61 7.49
N SER A 84 -2.13 -22.46 8.52
CA SER A 84 -1.31 -22.22 9.72
C SER A 84 0.18 -21.99 9.41
N THR A 85 0.65 -22.46 8.25
CA THR A 85 2.01 -22.23 7.71
C THR A 85 2.23 -20.82 7.17
N GLY A 86 1.19 -19.98 7.08
CA GLY A 86 1.26 -18.65 6.48
C GLY A 86 1.39 -18.66 4.95
N SER A 87 1.22 -19.81 4.28
CA SER A 87 1.49 -19.95 2.85
C SER A 87 0.25 -19.85 1.97
N ILE A 88 0.42 -19.20 0.81
CA ILE A 88 -0.57 -19.02 -0.25
C ILE A 88 0.05 -19.50 -1.56
N ASP A 89 -0.59 -20.48 -2.18
CA ASP A 89 -0.19 -20.98 -3.50
C ASP A 89 -0.64 -20.03 -4.61
N VAL A 90 0.34 -19.51 -5.35
CA VAL A 90 0.21 -18.57 -6.48
C VAL A 90 0.80 -19.15 -7.77
N SER A 91 1.11 -20.45 -7.81
CA SER A 91 1.72 -21.13 -8.97
C SER A 91 0.87 -21.01 -10.25
N ALA A 92 -0.45 -21.07 -10.12
CA ALA A 92 -1.40 -20.96 -11.24
C ALA A 92 -1.56 -19.52 -11.80
N LEU A 93 -0.97 -18.51 -11.16
CA LEU A 93 -1.04 -17.13 -11.66
C LEU A 93 -0.02 -16.90 -12.77
N SER A 94 -0.44 -16.19 -13.81
CA SER A 94 0.48 -15.71 -14.85
C SER A 94 1.48 -14.70 -14.29
N LYS A 95 2.55 -14.45 -15.04
CA LYS A 95 3.56 -13.44 -14.68
C LYS A 95 2.92 -12.06 -14.64
N GLY A 96 3.15 -11.28 -13.59
CA GLY A 96 2.52 -9.97 -13.46
C GLY A 96 2.50 -9.42 -12.03
N MET A 97 1.83 -8.28 -11.87
CA MET A 97 1.67 -7.60 -10.59
C MET A 97 0.29 -7.89 -10.01
N TYR A 98 0.26 -8.17 -8.71
CA TYR A 98 -0.94 -8.53 -7.98
C TYR A 98 -1.01 -7.83 -6.63
N VAL A 99 -2.23 -7.74 -6.09
CA VAL A 99 -2.52 -7.23 -4.75
C VAL A 99 -3.07 -8.36 -3.90
N LEU A 100 -2.35 -8.73 -2.86
CA LEU A 100 -2.84 -9.58 -1.79
C LEU A 100 -3.54 -8.70 -0.74
N THR A 101 -4.73 -9.11 -0.30
CA THR A 101 -5.46 -8.50 0.82
C THR A 101 -5.59 -9.53 1.93
N VAL A 102 -5.20 -9.17 3.16
CA VAL A 102 -5.33 -10.00 4.37
C VAL A 102 -5.74 -9.10 5.51
N ASP A 103 -6.82 -9.42 6.22
CA ASP A 103 -7.30 -8.66 7.39
C ASP A 103 -7.43 -7.13 7.13
N GLY A 104 -7.83 -6.77 5.91
CA GLY A 104 -7.97 -5.39 5.45
C GLY A 104 -6.66 -4.67 5.08
N ALA A 105 -5.50 -5.31 5.26
CA ALA A 105 -4.21 -4.82 4.79
C ALA A 105 -3.95 -5.27 3.34
N HIS A 106 -3.30 -4.41 2.55
CA HIS A 106 -3.03 -4.65 1.13
C HIS A 106 -1.53 -4.70 0.85
N TYR A 107 -1.09 -5.75 0.16
CA TYR A 107 0.31 -6.01 -0.17
C TYR A 107 0.47 -6.24 -1.66
N LYS A 108 1.39 -5.50 -2.29
CA LYS A 108 1.73 -5.69 -3.70
C LYS A 108 2.83 -6.74 -3.83
N PHE A 109 2.70 -7.65 -4.79
CA PHE A 109 3.75 -8.60 -5.13
C PHE A 109 3.85 -8.84 -6.63
N ILE A 110 5.02 -9.31 -7.07
CA ILE A 110 5.32 -9.60 -8.47
C ILE A 110 5.46 -11.11 -8.63
N LYS A 111 4.69 -11.70 -9.55
CA LYS A 111 4.81 -13.10 -9.98
C LYS A 111 5.77 -13.22 -11.16
N LYS A 112 6.77 -14.10 -11.04
CA LYS A 112 7.75 -14.44 -12.09
C LYS A 112 7.27 -15.53 -13.02
#